data_AF-A0ABD5UFD7-F1
#
_entry.id   AF-A0ABD5UFD7-F1
#
_cell.length_a   1.000
_cell.length_b   1.000
_cell.length_c   1.000
_cell.angle_alpha   90.00
_cell.angle_beta   90.00
_cell.angle_gamma   90.00
#
_symmetry.space_group_name_H-M   'P 1'
#
loop_
_entity.id
_entity.type
_entity.pdbx_description
1 polymer ?
#
loop_
_entity_poly.entity_id
_entity_poly.type
_entity_poly.pdbx_seq_one_letter_code
_entity_poly.pdbx_strand_id
1 'polypeptide(L)'
;MNSAVAFGFATMLAWGFWIVFGDIASNSIDPELAAFVSYVTAAVITGVYVLVSDASFTVTTHGVAFAAVAGLAAAIGVVATYVGVTVGSTAVVSTIGGMYFVTAAVISIVALGEPLSASKVVGIGLALVAIVVINL
;
A
#
# COMPACT_ATOMS: atom_id res chain seq x y z
N MET A 1 -22.11 10.78 -2.80
CA MET A 1 -21.16 9.75 -2.32
C MET A 1 -20.18 10.43 -1.36
N ASN A 2 -19.84 9.82 -0.22
CA ASN A 2 -18.85 10.37 0.71
C ASN A 2 -17.51 10.53 -0.03
N SER A 3 -16.86 11.70 0.07
CA SER A 3 -15.57 11.97 -0.59
C SER A 3 -14.50 10.96 -0.18
N ALA A 4 -14.52 10.46 1.06
CA ALA A 4 -13.63 9.41 1.52
C ALA A 4 -13.80 8.10 0.73
N VAL A 5 -15.04 7.74 0.40
CA VAL A 5 -15.34 6.55 -0.41
C VAL A 5 -14.84 6.74 -1.85
N ALA A 6 -14.96 7.95 -2.40
CA ALA A 6 -14.43 8.26 -3.73
C ALA A 6 -12.90 8.11 -3.79
N PHE A 7 -12.17 8.67 -2.82
CA PHE A 7 -10.72 8.50 -2.72
C PHE A 7 -10.32 7.05 -2.48
N GLY A 8 -11.10 6.29 -1.70
CA GLY A 8 -10.90 4.85 -1.53
C GLY A 8 -11.00 4.09 -2.85
N PHE A 9 -12.02 4.35 -3.68
CA PHE A 9 -12.13 3.73 -5.00
C PHE A 9 -11.00 4.13 -5.94
N ALA A 10 -10.64 5.42 -5.98
CA ALA A 10 -9.51 5.88 -6.78
C ALA A 10 -8.20 5.17 -6.39
N THR A 11 -7.99 5.00 -5.09
CA THR A 11 -6.84 4.25 -4.54
C THR A 11 -6.89 2.79 -5.00
N MET A 12 -8.00 2.10 -4.78
CA MET A 12 -8.16 0.69 -5.17
C MET A 12 -7.87 0.47 -6.65
N LEU A 13 -8.40 1.31 -7.53
CA LEU A 13 -8.17 1.22 -8.97
C LEU A 13 -6.71 1.50 -9.32
N ALA A 14 -6.12 2.58 -8.80
CA ALA A 14 -4.73 2.95 -9.07
C ALA A 14 -3.75 1.85 -8.62
N TRP A 15 -3.97 1.25 -7.45
CA TRP A 15 -3.17 0.14 -6.95
C TRP A 15 -3.33 -1.14 -7.80
N GLY A 16 -4.53 -1.39 -8.33
CA GLY A 16 -4.76 -2.47 -9.30
C GLY A 16 -3.96 -2.28 -10.60
N PHE A 17 -3.95 -1.08 -11.16
CA PHE A 17 -3.09 -0.77 -12.32
C PHE A 17 -1.61 -0.90 -11.97
N TRP A 18 -1.20 -0.36 -10.83
CA TRP A 18 0.19 -0.40 -10.38
C TRP A 18 0.72 -1.84 -10.29
N ILE A 19 -0.03 -2.79 -9.73
CA ILE A 19 0.48 -4.15 -9.58
C ILE A 19 0.56 -4.89 -10.93
N VAL A 20 -0.37 -4.64 -11.85
CA VAL A 20 -0.35 -5.24 -13.20
C VAL A 20 0.87 -4.76 -13.99
N PHE A 21 1.11 -3.45 -14.02
CA PHE A 21 2.30 -2.91 -14.69
C PHE A 21 3.60 -3.24 -13.95
N GLY A 22 3.55 -3.32 -12.63
CA GLY A 22 4.67 -3.77 -11.80
C GLY A 22 5.09 -5.19 -12.12
N ASP A 23 4.14 -6.11 -12.25
CA ASP A 23 4.38 -7.50 -12.66
C ASP A 23 5.01 -7.58 -14.06
N ILE A 24 4.46 -6.86 -15.04
CA ILE A 24 5.04 -6.78 -16.39
C ILE A 24 6.48 -6.26 -16.33
N ALA A 25 6.75 -5.21 -15.53
CA ALA A 25 8.08 -4.64 -15.38
C ALA A 25 9.06 -5.61 -14.70
N SER A 26 8.64 -6.26 -13.60
CA SER A 26 9.45 -7.23 -12.86
C SER A 26 9.82 -8.48 -13.67
N ASN A 27 9.04 -8.82 -14.70
CA ASN A 27 9.39 -9.90 -15.64
C ASN A 27 10.25 -9.41 -16.83
N SER A 28 10.46 -8.10 -16.97
CA SER A 28 11.21 -7.50 -18.07
C SER A 28 12.61 -7.01 -17.66
N ILE A 29 12.78 -6.65 -16.38
CA ILE A 29 14.03 -6.20 -15.75
C ILE A 29 14.08 -6.76 -14.33
N ASP A 30 15.23 -6.63 -13.65
CA ASP A 30 15.36 -7.06 -12.25
C ASP A 30 14.24 -6.46 -11.38
N PRO A 31 13.54 -7.27 -10.55
CA PRO A 31 12.36 -6.82 -9.80
C PRO A 31 12.69 -5.70 -8.80
N GLU A 32 13.88 -5.70 -8.20
CA GLU A 32 14.35 -4.62 -7.34
C GLU A 32 14.53 -3.31 -8.10
N LEU A 33 15.01 -3.39 -9.36
CA LEU A 33 15.14 -2.22 -10.22
C LEU A 33 13.77 -1.74 -10.69
N ALA A 34 12.85 -2.64 -11.04
CA ALA A 34 11.47 -2.28 -11.38
C ALA A 34 10.76 -1.58 -10.20
N ALA A 35 10.94 -2.08 -8.97
CA ALA A 35 10.43 -1.45 -7.76
C ALA A 35 10.99 -0.03 -7.58
N PHE A 36 12.31 0.13 -7.73
CA PHE A 36 12.97 1.43 -7.65
C PHE A 36 12.43 2.42 -8.68
N VAL A 37 12.37 2.03 -9.96
CA VAL A 37 11.87 2.90 -11.05
C VAL A 37 10.41 3.30 -10.82
N SER A 38 9.56 2.36 -10.38
CA SER A 38 8.16 2.62 -10.05
C SER A 38 8.02 3.69 -8.96
N TYR A 39 8.82 3.59 -7.90
CA TYR A 39 8.72 4.51 -6.76
C TYR A 39 9.45 5.84 -6.97
N VAL A 40 10.51 5.88 -7.77
CA VAL A 40 11.09 7.15 -8.25
C VAL A 40 10.05 7.92 -9.07
N THR A 41 9.34 7.22 -9.97
CA THR A 41 8.25 7.83 -10.76
C THR A 41 7.15 8.35 -9.84
N ALA A 42 6.72 7.56 -8.87
CA ALA A 42 5.72 8.00 -7.89
C ALA A 42 6.19 9.22 -7.08
N ALA A 43 7.43 9.24 -6.61
CA ALA A 43 8.02 10.38 -5.88
C ALA A 43 8.04 11.67 -6.72
N VAL A 44 8.41 11.57 -8.01
CA VAL A 44 8.38 12.72 -8.93
C VAL A 44 6.95 13.23 -9.12
N ILE A 45 6.00 12.35 -9.43
CA ILE A 45 4.61 12.75 -9.70
C ILE A 45 3.94 13.34 -8.45
N THR A 46 4.16 12.74 -7.27
CA THR A 46 3.66 13.29 -6.01
C THR A 46 4.34 14.62 -5.64
N GLY A 47 5.64 14.78 -5.94
CA GLY A 47 6.34 16.05 -5.81
C GLY A 47 5.75 17.14 -6.70
N VAL A 48 5.48 16.84 -7.98
CA VAL A 48 4.79 17.75 -8.90
C VAL A 48 3.39 18.09 -8.38
N TYR A 49 2.65 17.11 -7.87
CA TYR A 49 1.32 17.34 -7.29
C TYR A 49 1.38 18.35 -6.13
N VAL A 50 2.36 18.24 -5.23
CA VAL A 50 2.55 19.23 -4.15
C VAL A 50 2.71 20.64 -4.71
N LEU A 51 3.51 20.82 -5.77
CA LEU A 51 3.77 22.13 -6.39
C LEU A 51 2.54 22.78 -7.03
N VAL A 52 1.57 21.98 -7.49
CA VAL A 52 0.34 22.49 -8.14
C VAL A 52 -0.88 22.46 -7.22
N SER A 53 -0.73 21.96 -5.99
CA SER A 53 -1.76 21.91 -4.97
C SER A 53 -1.69 23.11 -4.03
N ASP A 54 -2.75 23.35 -3.25
CA ASP A 54 -2.76 24.36 -2.17
C ASP A 54 -2.03 23.87 -0.89
N ALA A 55 -1.05 22.96 -1.03
CA ALA A 55 -0.32 22.40 0.09
C ALA A 55 0.50 23.48 0.82
N SER A 56 0.44 23.46 2.15
CA SER A 56 1.37 24.23 2.97
C SER A 56 2.77 23.59 2.93
N PHE A 57 3.80 24.40 2.72
CA PHE A 57 5.20 23.98 2.82
C PHE A 57 5.73 24.01 4.26
N THR A 58 4.85 24.07 5.26
CA THR A 58 5.25 23.97 6.66
C THR A 58 5.82 22.59 6.97
N VAL A 59 7.10 22.56 7.32
CA VAL A 59 7.81 21.34 7.72
C VAL A 59 7.89 21.26 9.25
N THR A 60 7.49 20.12 9.81
CA THR A 60 7.69 19.82 11.23
C THR A 60 8.54 18.56 11.37
N THR A 61 9.44 18.53 12.38
CA THR A 61 10.30 17.37 12.63
C THR A 61 9.48 16.09 12.83
N HIS A 62 8.38 16.18 13.57
CA HIS A 62 7.49 15.05 13.82
C HIS A 62 6.82 14.57 12.53
N GLY A 63 6.26 15.47 11.72
CA GLY A 63 5.62 15.12 10.45
C GLY A 63 6.59 14.46 9.47
N VAL A 64 7.80 15.01 9.35
CA VAL A 64 8.86 14.42 8.49
C VAL A 64 9.30 13.06 9.00
N ALA A 65 9.48 12.89 10.32
CA ALA A 65 9.88 11.61 10.89
C ALA A 65 8.86 10.50 10.59
N PHE A 66 7.56 10.76 10.82
CA PHE A 66 6.52 9.77 10.53
C PHE A 66 6.35 9.52 9.03
N ALA A 67 6.47 10.55 8.18
CA ALA A 67 6.46 10.38 6.73
C ALA A 67 7.66 9.52 6.25
N ALA A 68 8.84 9.70 6.84
CA ALA A 68 10.03 8.90 6.54
C ALA A 68 9.84 7.43 6.96
N VAL A 69 9.26 7.17 8.14
CA VAL A 69 8.93 5.80 8.58
C VAL A 69 7.89 5.16 7.65
N ALA A 70 6.87 5.91 7.23
CA ALA A 70 5.91 5.43 6.24
C ALA A 70 6.59 5.11 4.89
N GLY A 71 7.53 5.94 4.44
CA GLY A 71 8.34 5.69 3.25
C GLY A 71 9.20 4.43 3.37
N LEU A 72 9.81 4.18 4.53
CA LEU A 72 10.57 2.96 4.79
C LEU A 72 9.67 1.71 4.73
N ALA A 73 8.51 1.75 5.37
CA ALA A 73 7.54 0.65 5.29
C ALA A 73 7.07 0.42 3.84
N ALA A 74 6.83 1.51 3.10
CA ALA A 74 6.45 1.43 1.70
C ALA A 74 7.57 0.83 0.82
N ALA A 75 8.83 1.17 1.08
CA ALA A 75 10.00 0.62 0.39
C ALA A 75 10.13 -0.90 0.61
N ILE A 76 9.93 -1.37 1.84
CA ILE A 76 9.91 -2.81 2.15
C ILE A 76 8.74 -3.48 1.40
N GLY A 77 7.55 -2.89 1.46
CA GLY A 77 6.35 -3.41 0.82
C GLY A 77 6.48 -3.52 -0.71
N VAL A 78 6.98 -2.47 -1.38
CA VAL A 78 7.15 -2.49 -2.85
C VAL A 78 8.16 -3.53 -3.28
N VAL A 79 9.34 -3.60 -2.64
CA VAL A 79 10.38 -4.56 -3.01
C VAL A 79 9.86 -5.99 -2.79
N ALA A 80 9.26 -6.26 -1.63
CA ALA A 80 8.67 -7.56 -1.35
C ALA A 80 7.58 -7.94 -2.36
N THR A 81 6.77 -6.97 -2.79
CA THR A 81 5.73 -7.20 -3.80
C THR A 81 6.35 -7.51 -5.16
N TYR A 82 7.30 -6.71 -5.63
CA TYR A 82 7.89 -6.85 -6.96
C TYR A 82 8.74 -8.12 -7.10
N VAL A 83 9.47 -8.49 -6.05
CA VAL A 83 10.16 -9.80 -6.00
C VAL A 83 9.15 -10.93 -5.83
N GLY A 84 8.08 -10.72 -5.07
CA GLY A 84 7.03 -11.71 -4.84
C GLY A 84 6.32 -12.15 -6.12
N VAL A 85 5.96 -11.20 -7.00
CA VAL A 85 5.26 -11.50 -8.27
C VAL A 85 6.11 -12.29 -9.26
N THR A 86 7.45 -12.24 -9.16
CA THR A 86 8.33 -13.06 -10.02
C THR A 86 8.48 -14.49 -9.54
N VAL A 87 8.16 -14.79 -8.27
CA VAL A 87 8.30 -16.13 -7.67
C VAL A 87 6.98 -16.82 -7.36
N GLY A 88 5.86 -16.13 -7.56
CA GLY A 88 4.52 -16.62 -7.24
C GLY A 88 3.43 -15.93 -8.04
N SER A 89 2.18 -16.30 -7.77
CA SER A 89 1.03 -15.70 -8.46
C SER A 89 0.85 -14.24 -8.08
N THR A 90 0.82 -13.35 -9.08
CA THR A 90 0.50 -11.93 -8.90
C THR A 90 -0.80 -11.72 -8.13
N ALA A 91 -1.82 -12.55 -8.38
CA ALA A 91 -3.09 -12.49 -7.67
C ALA A 91 -2.96 -12.83 -6.18
N VAL A 92 -2.10 -13.78 -5.81
CA VAL A 92 -1.85 -14.15 -4.41
C VAL A 92 -1.09 -13.01 -3.71
N VAL A 93 0.00 -12.54 -4.31
CA VAL A 93 0.85 -11.47 -3.75
C VAL A 93 0.04 -10.19 -3.59
N SER A 94 -0.73 -9.80 -4.61
CA SER A 94 -1.54 -8.57 -4.58
C SER A 94 -2.68 -8.67 -3.56
N THR A 95 -3.29 -9.85 -3.40
CA THR A 95 -4.40 -10.04 -2.45
C THR A 95 -3.90 -9.94 -1.02
N ILE A 96 -2.81 -10.65 -0.69
CA ILE A 96 -2.21 -10.57 0.65
C ILE A 96 -1.69 -9.16 0.92
N GLY A 97 -0.95 -8.57 -0.04
CA GLY A 97 -0.43 -7.21 0.09
C GLY A 97 -1.53 -6.15 0.24
N GLY A 98 -2.63 -6.28 -0.50
CA GLY A 98 -3.80 -5.40 -0.42
C GLY A 98 -4.53 -5.46 0.92
N MET A 99 -4.29 -6.49 1.73
CA MET A 99 -4.83 -6.60 3.10
C MET A 99 -4.01 -5.85 4.15
N TYR A 100 -3.13 -4.92 3.76
CA TYR A 100 -2.39 -4.06 4.71
C TYR A 100 -3.31 -3.34 5.72
N PHE A 101 -4.60 -3.15 5.40
CA PHE A 101 -5.59 -2.61 6.33
C PHE A 101 -5.76 -3.47 7.60
N VAL A 102 -5.53 -4.79 7.53
CA VAL A 102 -5.55 -5.69 8.69
C VAL A 102 -4.42 -5.31 9.64
N THR A 103 -3.20 -5.16 9.12
CA THR A 103 -2.03 -4.70 9.89
C THR A 103 -2.29 -3.31 10.48
N ALA A 104 -2.81 -2.37 9.70
CA ALA A 104 -3.14 -1.03 10.17
C ALA A 104 -4.19 -1.06 11.30
N ALA A 105 -5.23 -1.89 11.19
CA ALA A 105 -6.23 -2.05 12.22
C ALA A 105 -5.63 -2.62 13.52
N VAL A 106 -4.79 -3.65 13.43
CA VAL A 106 -4.10 -4.24 14.59
C VAL A 106 -3.20 -3.22 15.29
N ILE A 107 -2.38 -2.48 14.53
CA ILE A 107 -1.53 -1.42 15.09
C ILE A 107 -2.38 -0.36 15.78
N SER A 108 -3.49 0.06 15.16
CA SER A 108 -4.36 1.09 15.73
C SER A 108 -5.01 0.64 17.04
N ILE A 109 -5.42 -0.63 17.13
CA ILE A 109 -5.99 -1.19 18.36
C ILE A 109 -4.91 -1.31 19.46
N VAL A 110 -3.76 -1.88 19.13
CA VAL A 110 -2.73 -2.25 20.12
C VAL A 110 -1.89 -1.05 20.56
N ALA A 111 -1.46 -0.21 19.61
CA ALA A 111 -0.53 0.88 19.86
C ALA A 111 -1.21 2.24 20.04
N LEU A 112 -2.37 2.47 19.40
CA LEU A 112 -3.08 3.76 19.46
C LEU A 112 -4.31 3.73 20.38
N GLY A 113 -4.63 2.58 20.97
CA GLY A 113 -5.74 2.42 21.92
C GLY A 113 -7.13 2.53 21.28
N GLU A 114 -7.24 2.31 19.97
CA GLU A 114 -8.55 2.31 19.33
C GLU A 114 -9.43 1.15 19.83
N PRO A 115 -10.73 1.40 20.10
CA PRO A 115 -11.62 0.35 20.56
C PRO A 115 -11.76 -0.77 19.51
N LEU A 116 -11.71 -2.01 20.00
CA LEU A 116 -12.02 -3.19 19.23
C LEU A 116 -13.54 -3.32 19.10
N SER A 117 -14.07 -3.09 17.90
CA SER A 117 -15.49 -3.28 17.60
C SER A 117 -15.76 -4.64 16.97
N ALA A 118 -16.98 -5.15 17.12
CA ALA A 118 -17.41 -6.40 16.47
C ALA A 118 -17.21 -6.36 14.95
N SER A 119 -17.47 -5.20 14.32
CA SER A 119 -17.26 -5.02 12.87
C SER A 119 -15.79 -5.16 12.46
N LYS A 120 -14.85 -4.64 13.26
CA LYS A 120 -13.40 -4.82 13.00
C LYS A 120 -13.00 -6.28 13.10
N VAL A 121 -13.49 -7.00 14.12
CA VAL A 121 -13.23 -8.44 14.30
C VAL A 121 -13.73 -9.24 13.10
N VAL A 122 -14.98 -9.01 12.68
CA VAL A 122 -15.57 -9.71 11.52
C VAL A 122 -14.80 -9.38 10.24
N GLY A 123 -14.48 -8.10 9.99
CA GLY A 123 -13.73 -7.69 8.80
C GLY A 123 -12.34 -8.33 8.72
N ILE A 124 -11.59 -8.33 9.82
CA ILE A 124 -10.30 -9.02 9.91
C ILE A 124 -10.46 -10.53 9.70
N GLY A 125 -11.46 -11.15 10.34
CA GLY A 125 -11.73 -12.58 10.17
C GLY A 125 -12.02 -12.96 8.72
N LEU A 126 -12.83 -12.17 8.02
CA LEU A 126 -13.12 -12.37 6.60
C LEU A 126 -11.87 -12.19 5.72
N ALA A 127 -11.00 -11.23 6.05
CA ALA A 127 -9.73 -11.04 5.35
C ALA A 127 -8.83 -12.29 5.49
N LEU A 128 -8.71 -12.82 6.71
CA LEU A 128 -7.93 -14.04 6.96
C LEU A 128 -8.49 -15.26 6.21
N VAL A 129 -9.82 -15.41 6.14
CA VAL A 129 -10.46 -16.45 5.33
C VAL A 129 -10.10 -16.28 3.85
N ALA A 130 -10.14 -15.06 3.33
CA ALA A 130 -9.77 -14.79 1.94
C ALA A 130 -8.30 -15.15 1.65
N ILE A 131 -7.37 -14.91 2.59
CA ILE A 131 -5.97 -15.37 2.46
C ILE A 131 -5.91 -16.89 2.35
N VAL A 132 -6.64 -17.62 3.19
CA VAL A 132 -6.63 -19.09 3.12
C VAL A 132 -7.18 -19.56 1.78
N VAL A 133 -8.36 -19.06 1.39
CA VAL A 133 -9.07 -19.51 0.18
C VAL A 133 -8.29 -19.23 -1.10
N ILE A 134 -7.58 -18.09 -1.21
CA ILE A 134 -6.81 -17.78 -2.43
C ILE A 134 -5.52 -18.61 -2.56
N ASN A 135 -5.09 -19.26 -1.49
CA ASN A 135 -3.91 -20.13 -1.46
C ASN A 135 -4.24 -21.64 -1.56
N LEU A 136 -5.53 -22.00 -1.67
CA LEU A 136 -6.00 -23.37 -1.92
C LEU A 136 -6.02 -23.66 -3.42
#